data_AF-A0A659UBE1-F1
#
_entry.id   AF-A0A659UBE1-F1
#
_cell.length_a   1.000
_cell.length_b   1.000
_cell.length_c   1.000
_cell.angle_alpha   90.00
_cell.angle_beta   90.00
_cell.angle_gamma   90.00
#
_symmetry.space_group_name_H-M   'P 1'
#
loop_
_entity.id
_entity.type
_entity.pdbx_description
1 polymer ?
#
loop_
_entity_poly.entity_id
_entity_poly.type
_entity_poly.pdbx_seq_one_letter_code
_entity_poly.pdbx_strand_id
1 'polypeptide(L)'
;AGVKALDDATVQIELDSAKPLWVELQLIAISIFPEHILGKVAPADVKGNAFWVNRVGTGPFIWKKYESDQYVEVDRNPDYFLGAPKLDRIIYQIYKDVPPIIAALE
;
A
#
# COMPACT_ATOMS: atom_id res chain seq x y z
N ALA A 1 1.75 -23.90 13.13
CA ALA A 1 1.28 -22.59 12.62
C ALA A 1 2.34 -21.97 11.70
N GLY A 2 1.92 -21.45 10.55
CA GLY A 2 2.81 -20.93 9.51
C GLY A 2 2.09 -20.50 8.24
N VAL A 3 2.84 -20.07 7.23
CA VAL A 3 2.34 -19.65 5.91
C VAL A 3 3.10 -20.40 4.82
N LYS A 4 2.39 -20.91 3.81
CA LYS A 4 2.97 -21.62 2.66
C LYS A 4 2.32 -21.14 1.37
N ALA A 5 3.14 -20.88 0.35
CA ALA A 5 2.67 -20.82 -1.03
C ALA A 5 2.53 -22.25 -1.54
N LEU A 6 1.31 -22.66 -1.91
CA LEU A 6 1.06 -23.99 -2.48
C LEU A 6 1.32 -23.98 -4.00
N ASP A 7 1.01 -22.86 -4.65
CA ASP A 7 1.27 -22.54 -6.06
C ASP A 7 1.25 -21.01 -6.25
N ASP A 8 1.34 -20.54 -7.50
CA ASP A 8 1.41 -19.12 -7.86
C ASP A 8 0.18 -18.28 -7.43
N ALA A 9 -0.97 -18.91 -7.22
CA ALA A 9 -2.24 -18.24 -6.90
C ALA A 9 -2.86 -18.69 -5.57
N THR A 10 -2.20 -19.57 -4.82
CA THR A 10 -2.77 -20.21 -3.62
C THR A 10 -1.84 -20.09 -2.41
N VAL A 11 -2.34 -19.47 -1.34
CA VAL A 11 -1.65 -19.36 -0.04
C VAL A 11 -2.40 -20.14 1.03
N GLN A 12 -1.70 -21.02 1.74
CA GLN A 12 -2.20 -21.70 2.93
C GLN A 12 -1.67 -21.01 4.18
N ILE A 13 -2.58 -20.75 5.13
CA ILE A 13 -2.24 -20.16 6.43
C ILE A 13 -2.75 -21.10 7.53
N GLU A 14 -1.84 -21.55 8.38
CA GLU A 14 -2.11 -22.46 9.48
C GLU A 14 -2.02 -21.70 10.81
N LEU A 15 -3.12 -21.69 11.57
CA LEU A 15 -3.18 -21.06 12.89
C LEU A 15 -2.74 -22.05 13.98
N ASP A 16 -2.16 -21.54 15.07
CA ASP A 16 -1.75 -22.37 16.23
C ASP A 16 -2.94 -22.83 17.09
N SER A 17 -4.07 -22.15 16.94
CA SER A 17 -5.28 -22.29 17.74
C SER A 17 -6.44 -21.60 17.01
N ALA A 18 -7.67 -21.83 17.44
CA ALA A 18 -8.82 -21.11 16.91
C ALA A 18 -8.71 -19.60 17.21
N LYS A 19 -8.66 -18.77 16.16
CA LYS A 19 -8.65 -17.29 16.27
C LYS A 19 -9.80 -16.71 15.43
N PRO A 20 -11.01 -16.52 15.99
CA PRO A 20 -12.17 -16.06 15.23
C PRO A 20 -11.96 -14.74 14.46
N LEU A 21 -11.22 -13.80 15.05
CA LEU A 21 -10.86 -12.52 14.41
C LEU A 21 -10.00 -12.69 13.15
N TRP A 22 -9.31 -13.82 12.98
CA TRP A 22 -8.48 -14.06 11.81
C TRP A 22 -9.31 -14.02 10.52
N VAL A 23 -10.52 -14.57 10.54
CA VAL A 23 -11.41 -14.64 9.37
C VAL A 23 -11.90 -13.25 8.98
N GLU A 24 -12.25 -12.41 9.97
CA GLU A 24 -12.77 -11.05 9.71
C GLU A 24 -11.69 -10.08 9.22
N LEU A 25 -10.45 -10.23 9.68
CA LEU A 25 -9.35 -9.30 9.37
C LEU A 25 -8.72 -9.51 7.98
N GLN A 26 -8.99 -10.64 7.32
CA GLN A 26 -8.45 -10.96 5.98
C GLN A 26 -8.75 -9.88 4.94
N LEU A 27 -9.94 -9.27 5.02
CA LEU A 27 -10.43 -8.33 4.00
C LEU A 27 -9.97 -6.88 4.22
N ILE A 28 -9.52 -6.54 5.43
CA ILE A 28 -9.32 -5.13 5.83
C ILE A 28 -7.84 -4.83 6.09
N ALA A 29 -7.06 -5.82 6.56
CA ALA A 29 -5.76 -5.54 7.17
C ALA A 29 -4.55 -6.06 6.37
N ILE A 30 -4.73 -6.91 5.36
CA ILE A 30 -3.60 -7.54 4.67
C ILE A 30 -3.22 -6.73 3.43
N SER A 31 -2.24 -5.85 3.58
CA SER A 31 -1.54 -5.24 2.45
C SER A 31 -0.44 -6.17 1.94
N ILE A 32 -0.42 -6.46 0.64
CA ILE A 32 0.58 -7.33 0.02
C ILE A 32 1.80 -6.51 -0.38
N PHE A 33 2.99 -6.95 0.05
CA PHE A 33 4.26 -6.33 -0.30
C PHE A 33 4.99 -7.10 -1.42
N PRO A 34 5.74 -6.42 -2.29
CA PRO A 34 6.45 -7.04 -3.40
C PRO A 34 7.72 -7.78 -2.93
N GLU A 35 7.69 -9.12 -2.96
CA GLU A 35 8.82 -9.97 -2.59
C GLU A 35 10.09 -9.67 -3.40
N HIS A 36 9.96 -9.43 -4.71
CA HIS A 36 11.11 -9.14 -5.58
C HIS A 36 11.85 -7.84 -5.22
N ILE A 37 11.25 -6.97 -4.39
CA ILE A 37 11.89 -5.75 -3.86
C ILE A 37 12.30 -5.94 -2.40
N LEU A 38 11.39 -6.43 -1.55
CA LEU A 38 11.57 -6.47 -0.10
C LEU A 38 11.99 -7.83 0.46
N GLY A 39 11.94 -8.91 -0.32
CA GLY A 39 12.15 -10.29 0.15
C GLY A 39 13.56 -10.58 0.67
N LYS A 40 14.55 -9.75 0.31
CA LYS A 40 15.94 -9.83 0.82
C LYS A 40 16.21 -8.83 1.95
N VAL A 41 15.27 -7.95 2.27
CA VAL A 41 15.42 -6.95 3.32
C VAL A 41 15.08 -7.62 4.65
N ALA A 42 15.97 -7.52 5.64
CA ALA A 42 15.69 -8.05 6.96
C ALA A 42 14.46 -7.31 7.56
N PRO A 43 13.55 -8.01 8.26
CA PRO A 43 12.32 -7.38 8.78
C PRO A 43 12.56 -6.12 9.62
N ALA A 44 13.64 -6.07 10.39
CA ALA A 44 14.01 -4.92 11.21
C ALA A 44 14.36 -3.67 10.37
N ASP A 45 14.85 -3.87 9.15
CA ASP A 45 15.34 -2.80 8.28
C ASP A 45 14.28 -2.32 7.28
N VAL A 46 13.17 -3.04 7.14
CA VAL A 46 12.08 -2.70 6.20
C VAL A 46 11.60 -1.27 6.42
N LYS A 47 11.45 -0.82 7.68
CA LYS A 47 10.95 0.53 7.99
C LYS A 47 11.85 1.65 7.47
N GLY A 48 13.17 1.44 7.42
CA GLY A 48 14.15 2.41 6.92
C GLY A 48 14.51 2.25 5.45
N ASN A 49 13.90 1.29 4.75
CA ASN A 49 14.27 0.94 3.39
C ASN A 49 13.89 2.04 2.38
N ALA A 50 14.72 2.20 1.33
CA ALA A 50 14.48 3.15 0.25
C ALA A 50 13.15 2.92 -0.51
N PHE A 51 12.54 1.74 -0.39
CA PHE A 51 11.20 1.42 -0.88
C PHE A 51 10.15 2.48 -0.51
N TRP A 52 10.25 3.11 0.67
CA TRP A 52 9.27 4.09 1.12
C TRP A 52 9.30 5.42 0.36
N VAL A 53 10.39 5.69 -0.37
CA VAL A 53 10.55 6.87 -1.22
C VAL A 53 9.98 6.64 -2.62
N ASN A 54 10.10 5.42 -3.15
CA ASN A 54 9.57 5.02 -4.46
C ASN A 54 8.78 3.71 -4.33
N ARG A 55 7.54 3.86 -3.89
CA ARG A 55 6.70 2.72 -3.48
C ARG A 55 6.14 2.00 -4.69
N VAL A 56 6.13 0.68 -4.62
CA VAL A 56 5.49 -0.20 -5.61
C VAL A 56 4.38 -0.98 -4.92
N GLY A 57 3.20 -1.01 -5.52
CA GLY A 57 2.04 -1.74 -5.00
C GLY A 57 1.04 -2.08 -6.10
N THR A 58 -0.03 -2.78 -5.73
CA THR A 58 -1.06 -3.30 -6.65
C THR A 58 -2.34 -2.46 -6.66
N GLY A 59 -2.28 -1.24 -6.09
CA GLY A 59 -3.42 -0.36 -5.92
C GLY A 59 -3.90 0.33 -7.21
N PRO A 60 -4.99 1.11 -7.11
CA PRO A 60 -5.57 1.83 -8.23
C PRO A 60 -4.69 2.99 -8.76
N PHE A 61 -3.76 3.51 -7.95
CA PHE A 61 -2.86 4.59 -8.36
C PHE A 61 -1.39 4.19 -8.13
N ILE A 62 -0.55 4.53 -9.09
CA ILE A 62 0.89 4.27 -9.13
C ILE A 62 1.61 5.48 -8.52
N TRP A 63 2.57 5.22 -7.64
CA TRP A 63 3.41 6.26 -7.05
C TRP A 63 4.15 7.06 -8.12
N LYS A 64 4.04 8.40 -8.07
CA LYS A 64 4.69 9.29 -9.05
C LYS A 64 5.78 10.14 -8.43
N LYS A 65 5.44 10.92 -7.39
CA LYS A 65 6.37 11.83 -6.74
C LYS A 65 5.98 12.07 -5.30
N TYR A 66 6.97 12.31 -4.46
CA TYR A 66 6.79 12.91 -3.15
C TYR A 66 7.67 14.15 -3.02
N GLU A 67 7.06 15.25 -2.62
CA GLU A 67 7.71 16.51 -2.29
C GLU A 67 7.52 16.74 -0.78
N SER A 68 8.63 16.80 -0.04
CA SER A 68 8.58 16.80 1.43
C SER A 68 7.76 17.97 1.95
N ASP A 69 6.85 17.67 2.88
CA ASP A 69 5.97 18.63 3.54
C ASP A 69 5.08 19.45 2.58
N GLN A 70 4.95 19.01 1.32
CA GLN A 70 4.14 19.69 0.29
C GLN A 70 3.07 18.78 -0.28
N TYR A 71 3.44 17.70 -0.98
CA TYR A 71 2.46 16.82 -1.60
C TYR A 71 3.01 15.42 -1.93
N VAL A 72 2.07 14.49 -2.10
CA VAL A 72 2.27 13.19 -2.74
C VAL A 72 1.47 13.18 -4.05
N GLU A 73 2.12 12.81 -5.15
CA GLU A 73 1.52 12.65 -6.47
C GLU A 73 1.46 11.17 -6.83
N VAL A 74 0.28 10.74 -7.31
CA VAL A 74 0.06 9.39 -7.83
C VAL A 74 -0.71 9.45 -9.15
N ASP A 75 -0.27 8.67 -10.13
CA ASP A 75 -0.89 8.59 -11.46
C ASP A 75 -1.81 7.36 -11.54
N ARG A 76 -2.81 7.37 -12.42
CA ARG A 76 -3.72 6.25 -12.66
C ARG A 76 -2.96 4.95 -12.96
N ASN A 77 -3.37 3.85 -12.34
CA ASN A 77 -3.00 2.51 -12.79
C ASN A 77 -4.01 2.01 -13.86
N PRO A 78 -3.64 1.98 -15.15
CA PRO A 78 -4.55 1.49 -16.19
C PRO A 78 -4.83 -0.02 -16.06
N ASP A 79 -3.95 -0.76 -15.40
CA ASP A 79 -3.99 -2.21 -15.25
C ASP A 79 -4.54 -2.65 -13.88
N TYR A 80 -5.25 -1.76 -13.18
CA TYR A 80 -5.83 -2.11 -11.87
C TYR A 80 -6.86 -3.24 -12.01
N PHE A 81 -6.71 -4.29 -11.19
CA PHE A 81 -7.45 -5.55 -11.33
C PHE A 81 -8.98 -5.43 -11.09
N LEU A 82 -9.45 -4.35 -10.46
CA LEU A 82 -10.89 -4.04 -10.32
C LEU A 82 -11.39 -3.00 -11.35
N GLY A 83 -10.57 -2.67 -12.35
CA GLY A 83 -10.86 -1.70 -13.39
C GLY A 83 -10.16 -0.36 -13.16
N ALA A 84 -9.64 0.24 -14.25
CA ALA A 84 -8.89 1.49 -14.20
C ALA A 84 -9.70 2.63 -13.54
N PRO A 85 -9.08 3.44 -12.65
CA PRO A 85 -9.73 4.63 -12.12
C PRO A 85 -10.14 5.60 -13.21
N LYS A 86 -11.24 6.32 -12.97
CA LYS A 86 -11.70 7.39 -13.87
C LYS A 86 -10.81 8.64 -13.80
N LEU A 87 -10.18 8.90 -12.65
CA LEU A 87 -9.27 10.04 -12.47
C LEU A 87 -7.91 9.72 -13.10
N ASP A 88 -7.28 10.70 -13.75
CA ASP A 88 -5.92 10.55 -14.30
C ASP A 88 -4.85 10.57 -13.19
N ARG A 89 -5.09 11.34 -12.12
CA ARG A 89 -4.11 11.63 -11.08
C ARG A 89 -4.77 12.04 -9.77
N ILE A 90 -4.08 11.80 -8.66
CA ILE A 90 -4.37 12.41 -7.36
C ILE A 90 -3.12 13.16 -6.89
N ILE A 91 -3.31 14.39 -6.43
CA ILE A 91 -2.31 15.16 -5.68
C ILE A 91 -2.81 15.28 -4.25
N TYR A 92 -2.21 14.53 -3.33
CA TYR A 92 -2.49 14.63 -1.91
C TYR A 92 -1.61 15.73 -1.32
N GLN A 93 -2.21 16.90 -1.07
CA GLN A 93 -1.53 18.04 -0.50
C GLN A 93 -1.41 17.93 1.02
N ILE A 94 -0.24 18.27 1.56
CA ILE A 94 0.10 18.16 2.97
C ILE A 94 0.06 19.55 3.57
N TYR A 95 -0.81 19.74 4.54
CA TYR A 95 -0.95 20.96 5.31
C TYR A 95 -0.67 20.67 6.79
N LYS A 96 0.00 21.60 7.46
CA LYS A 96 0.31 21.48 8.89
C LYS A 96 -0.91 21.70 9.77
N ASP A 97 -1.77 22.62 9.37
CA ASP A 97 -2.91 23.10 10.16
C ASP A 97 -4.18 23.17 9.30
N VAL A 98 -5.34 23.21 9.95
CA VAL A 98 -6.66 23.22 9.29
C VAL A 98 -6.97 24.51 8.52
N PRO A 99 -6.69 25.73 9.02
CA PRO A 99 -7.11 26.95 8.31
C PRO A 99 -6.55 27.07 6.88
N PRO A 100 -5.27 26.75 6.60
CA PRO A 100 -4.75 26.67 5.23
C PRO A 100 -5.50 25.66 4.33
N ILE A 101 -6.00 24.55 4.88
CA ILE A 101 -6.79 23.57 4.12
C ILE A 101 -8.10 24.21 3.66
N ILE A 102 -8.79 24.93 4.55
CA ILE A 102 -10.05 25.61 4.23
C ILE A 102 -9.80 26.67 3.16
N ALA A 103 -8.77 27.51 3.32
CA ALA A 103 -8.42 28.54 2.35
C ALA A 103 -8.04 27.98 0.96
N ALA A 104 -7.51 26.75 0.88
CA ALA A 104 -7.18 26.10 -0.39
C ALA A 104 -8.40 25.45 -1.08
N LEU A 105 -9.53 25.31 -0.37
CA LEU A 105 -10.79 24.77 -0.89
C LEU A 105 -11.73 25.86 -1.41
N GLU A 106 -11.59 27.09 -0.92
CA GLU A 106 -12.32 28.28 -1.36
C GLU A 106 -11.87 28.76 -2.75
#